data_AF-A0A9X1DQJ2-F1
#
_entry.id   AF-A0A9X1DQJ2-F1
#
_cell.length_a   1.000
_cell.length_b   1.000
_cell.length_c   1.000
_cell.angle_alpha   90.00
_cell.angle_beta   90.00
_cell.angle_gamma   90.00
#
_symmetry.space_group_name_H-M   'P 1'
#
loop_
_entity.id
_entity.type
_entity.pdbx_description
1 polymer ?
#
loop_
_entity_poly.entity_id
_entity_poly.type
_entity_poly.pdbx_seq_one_letter_code
_entity_poly.pdbx_strand_id
1 'polypeptide(L)' 'MKKINDQLLIDSYLKAIELDLEKKIILVLEEELKKRGLPLSIKKIGVTN' A
#
# COMPACT_ATOMS: atom_id res chain seq x y z
N MET A 1 1.50 -7.28 10.26
CA MET A 1 2.90 -7.15 9.76
C MET A 1 3.83 -6.54 10.82
N LYS A 2 3.76 -7.00 12.09
CA LYS A 2 4.35 -6.26 13.23
C LYS A 2 5.89 -6.17 13.28
N LYS A 3 6.60 -6.90 12.42
CA LYS A 3 8.08 -6.95 12.37
C LYS A 3 8.70 -6.16 11.23
N ILE A 4 7.91 -5.70 10.26
CA ILE A 4 8.42 -4.82 9.19
C ILE A 4 8.30 -3.36 9.63
N ASN A 5 9.31 -2.56 9.30
CA ASN A 5 9.28 -1.12 9.52
C ASN A 5 8.34 -0.43 8.52
N ASP A 6 8.05 0.84 8.77
CA ASP A 6 7.06 1.59 8.01
C ASP A 6 7.48 1.80 6.55
N GLN A 7 8.78 1.99 6.29
CA GLN A 7 9.31 2.13 4.93
C GLN A 7 9.06 0.88 4.11
N LEU A 8 9.40 -0.30 4.65
CA LEU A 8 9.21 -1.57 3.97
C LEU A 8 7.72 -1.88 3.74
N LEU A 9 6.84 -1.47 4.65
CA LEU A 9 5.40 -1.62 4.50
C LEU A 9 4.86 -0.74 3.35
N ILE A 10 5.30 0.52 3.27
CA ILE A 10 4.95 1.44 2.18
C ILE A 10 5.46 0.91 0.84
N ASP A 11 6.72 0.50 0.78
CA ASP A 11 7.32 -0.02 -0.45
C ASP A 11 6.61 -1.30 -0.92
N SER A 12 6.25 -2.19 0.01
CA SER A 12 5.49 -3.40 -0.29
C SER A 12 4.10 -3.10 -0.83
N TYR A 13 3.41 -2.09 -0.27
CA TYR A 13 2.11 -1.64 -0.78
C TYR A 13 2.22 -1.08 -2.20
N LEU A 14 3.15 -0.16 -2.43
CA LEU A 14 3.37 0.43 -3.76
C LEU A 14 3.71 -0.65 -4.78
N LYS A 15 4.56 -1.62 -4.42
CA LYS A 15 4.93 -2.72 -5.31
C LYS A 15 3.77 -3.67 -5.58
N ALA A 16 2.92 -3.94 -4.58
CA ALA A 16 1.73 -4.78 -4.75
C ALA A 16 0.71 -4.15 -5.72
N ILE A 17 0.57 -2.83 -5.70
CA ILE A 17 -0.24 -2.07 -6.68
C ILE A 17 0.41 -2.11 -8.07
N GLU A 18 1.71 -1.86 -8.16
CA GLU A 18 2.45 -1.84 -9.43
C GLU A 18 2.40 -3.20 -10.15
N LEU A 19 2.46 -4.30 -9.40
CA LEU A 19 2.44 -5.68 -9.93
C LEU A 19 1.03 -6.24 -10.12
N ASP A 20 -0.03 -5.46 -9.86
CA ASP A 20 -1.43 -5.89 -9.89
C ASP A 20 -1.66 -7.21 -9.12
N LEU A 21 -1.13 -7.28 -7.90
CA LEU A 21 -1.26 -8.47 -7.07
C LEU A 21 -2.72 -8.67 -6.63
N GLU A 22 -3.01 -9.88 -6.16
CA GLU A 22 -4.33 -10.21 -5.64
C GLU A 22 -4.84 -9.16 -4.63
N LYS A 23 -6.08 -8.72 -4.85
CA LYS A 23 -6.75 -7.72 -4.01
C LYS A 23 -6.68 -8.02 -2.51
N LYS A 24 -6.65 -9.30 -2.13
CA LYS A 24 -6.53 -9.71 -0.72
C LYS A 24 -5.17 -9.32 -0.12
N ILE A 25 -4.08 -9.41 -0.88
CA ILE A 25 -2.74 -9.00 -0.45
C ILE A 25 -2.71 -7.48 -0.25
N ILE A 26 -3.24 -6.74 -1.23
CA ILE A 26 -3.33 -5.28 -1.18
C ILE A 26 -4.14 -4.84 0.05
N LEU A 27 -5.29 -5.46 0.30
CA LEU A 27 -6.14 -5.12 1.45
C LEU A 27 -5.42 -5.31 2.79
N VAL A 28 -4.63 -6.38 2.94
CA VAL A 28 -3.85 -6.63 4.16
C VAL A 28 -2.82 -5.52 4.40
N LEU A 29 -2.18 -5.03 3.33
CA LEU A 29 -1.22 -3.93 3.39
C LEU A 29 -1.92 -2.60 3.74
N GLU A 30 -3.08 -2.32 3.14
CA GLU A 30 -3.88 -1.12 3.43
C GLU A 30 -4.36 -1.08 4.89
N GLU A 31 -4.82 -2.20 5.42
CA GLU A 31 -5.24 -2.30 6.81
C GLU A 31 -4.08 -2.03 7.78
N GLU A 32 -2.88 -2.55 7.48
CA GLU A 32 -1.72 -2.31 8.33
C GLU A 32 -1.25 -0.85 8.25
N LEU A 33 -1.21 -0.26 7.05
CA LEU A 33 -0.90 1.16 6.86
C LEU A 33 -1.87 2.04 7.67
N LYS A 34 -3.17 1.74 7.59
CA LYS A 34 -4.21 2.43 8.37
C LYS A 34 -4.02 2.26 9.88
N LYS A 35 -3.70 1.05 10.35
CA LYS A 35 -3.43 0.77 11.78
C LYS A 35 -2.25 1.58 12.32
N ARG A 36 -1.28 1.93 11.48
CA ARG A 36 -0.09 2.73 11.84
C ARG A 36 -0.26 4.23 11.60
N GLY A 37 -1.40 4.66 11.06
CA GLY A 37 -1.62 6.06 10.67
C GLY A 37 -0.74 6.51 9.51
N LEU A 38 -0.22 5.58 8.70
CA LEU A 38 0.62 5.90 7.56
C LEU A 38 -0.24 6.36 6.39
N PRO A 39 0.18 7.41 5.66
CA PRO A 39 -0.58 7.92 4.54
C PRO A 39 -0.62 6.88 3.42
N LEU A 40 -1.82 6.48 3.02
CA LEU A 40 -2.03 5.80 1.74
C LEU A 40 -1.73 6.83 0.66
N SER A 41 -0.51 6.79 0.12
CA SER A 41 -0.11 7.63 -0.99
C SER A 41 -0.78 7.13 -2.26
N ILE A 42 -2.11 7.30 -2.32
CA ILE A 42 -2.90 7.11 -3.53
C ILE A 42 -2.62 8.35 -4.36
N LYS A 43 -1.45 8.39 -5.03
CA LYS A 43 -1.30 9.31 -6.14
C LYS A 43 -2.26 8.77 -7.20
N LYS A 44 -3.50 9.23 -7.15
CA LYS A 44 -4.49 9.04 -8.19
C LYS A 44 -3.81 9.56 -9.45
N ILE A 45 -3.25 8.66 -10.25
CA ILE A 45 -2.74 9.00 -11.56
C ILE A 45 -3.98 9.49 -12.27
N GLY A 46 -4.09 10.82 -12.37
CA GLY A 46 -5.12 11.47 -13.14
C GLY A 46 -5.03 10.89 -14.53
N VAL A 47 -6.06 10.16 -14.94
CA VAL A 47 -6.45 10.13 -16.33
C VAL A 47 -6.78 11.59 -16.67
N THR A 48 -5.79 12.31 -17.18
CA THR A 48 -6.01 13.57 -17.89
C THR A 48 -6.74 13.20 -19.17
N ASN A 49 -8.03 13.56 -19.24
CA ASN A 49 -8.76 13.70 -20.50
C ASN A 49 -8.12 14.78 -21.36
#